data_AF-A0A646KKK4-F1
#
_entry.id   AF-A0A646KKK4-F1
#
_cell.length_a   1.000
_cell.length_b   1.000
_cell.length_c   1.000
_cell.angle_alpha   90.00
_cell.angle_beta   90.00
_cell.angle_gamma   90.00
#
_symmetry.space_group_name_H-M   'P 1'
#
loop_
_entity.id
_entity.type
_entity.pdbx_description
1 polymer ?
#
loop_
_entity_poly.entity_id
_entity_poly.type
_entity_poly.pdbx_seq_one_letter_code
_entity_poly.pdbx_strand_id
1 'polypeptide(L)'
;MKARLPWTSRADRARWRTARTLDDLGRLTADWLEGGLAHHLGYPDGPDPETAPLVPVLARLNRLGLVTVSSQPGHAPEAGWDGAVYAQRAAVDGWTTDRALLGALIRTARDHDLHIIVHPPGLPVDRGRVPVTCRWDAVTG
;
A
#
# COMPACT_ATOMS: atom_id res chain seq x y z
N MET A 1 -11.63 -25.84 20.76
CA MET A 1 -11.20 -24.48 21.17
C MET A 1 -11.00 -23.62 19.94
N LYS A 2 -11.62 -22.43 19.85
CA LYS A 2 -11.34 -21.47 18.76
C LYS A 2 -10.11 -20.66 19.16
N ALA A 3 -9.03 -20.76 18.38
CA ALA A 3 -7.85 -19.93 18.58
C ALA A 3 -8.23 -18.43 18.44
N ARG A 4 -7.96 -17.64 19.49
CA ARG A 4 -7.99 -16.17 19.40
C ARG A 4 -6.64 -15.75 18.85
N LEU A 5 -6.63 -15.16 17.66
CA LEU A 5 -5.44 -14.49 17.15
C LEU A 5 -5.14 -13.31 18.10
N PRO A 6 -4.00 -13.28 18.80
CA PRO A 6 -3.69 -12.27 19.81
C PRO A 6 -3.59 -10.85 19.22
N TRP A 7 -3.38 -10.74 17.91
CA TRP A 7 -3.24 -9.49 17.15
C TRP A 7 -4.56 -8.94 16.59
N THR A 8 -5.72 -9.25 17.19
CA THR A 8 -6.97 -8.58 16.81
C THR A 8 -7.91 -8.39 18.00
N SER A 9 -8.35 -7.15 18.23
CA SER A 9 -9.39 -6.87 19.22
C SER A 9 -10.76 -7.37 18.73
N ARG A 10 -11.67 -7.75 19.64
CA ARG A 10 -13.03 -8.18 19.24
C ARG A 10 -13.81 -7.03 18.60
N ALA A 11 -13.56 -5.80 19.02
CA ALA A 11 -14.17 -4.59 18.49
C ALA A 11 -13.72 -4.32 17.04
N ASP A 12 -12.41 -4.35 16.78
CA ASP A 12 -11.88 -4.15 15.43
C ASP A 12 -12.40 -5.23 14.49
N ARG A 13 -12.38 -6.51 14.92
CA ARG A 13 -12.98 -7.59 14.12
C ARG A 13 -14.45 -7.36 13.80
N ALA A 14 -15.23 -6.81 14.74
CA ALA A 14 -16.63 -6.50 14.48
C ALA A 14 -16.79 -5.42 13.41
N ARG A 15 -15.96 -4.36 13.47
CA ARG A 15 -15.91 -3.30 12.45
C ARG A 15 -15.48 -3.83 11.09
N TRP A 16 -14.41 -4.61 11.02
CA TRP A 16 -13.99 -5.23 9.75
C TRP A 16 -15.06 -6.14 9.14
N ARG A 17 -15.86 -6.83 9.96
CA ARG A 17 -16.97 -7.67 9.47
C ARG A 17 -18.13 -6.88 8.89
N THR A 18 -18.22 -5.56 9.09
CA THR A 18 -19.27 -4.74 8.46
C THR A 18 -18.95 -4.38 7.03
N ALA A 19 -17.69 -4.50 6.58
CA ALA A 19 -17.32 -4.20 5.20
C ALA A 19 -18.06 -5.11 4.21
N ARG A 20 -18.64 -4.50 3.17
CA ARG A 20 -19.36 -5.18 2.08
C ARG A 20 -18.84 -4.78 0.71
N THR A 21 -18.12 -3.67 0.64
CA THR A 21 -17.55 -3.11 -0.58
C THR A 21 -16.06 -2.83 -0.41
N LEU A 22 -15.39 -2.58 -1.54
CA LEU A 22 -14.00 -2.15 -1.52
C LEU A 22 -13.85 -0.78 -0.83
N ASP A 23 -14.80 0.13 -1.01
CA ASP A 23 -14.84 1.43 -0.32
C ASP A 23 -14.95 1.29 1.20
N ASP A 24 -15.71 0.30 1.69
CA ASP A 24 -15.77 0.03 3.14
C ASP A 24 -14.41 -0.43 3.67
N LEU A 25 -13.71 -1.27 2.90
CA LEU A 25 -12.35 -1.68 3.23
C LEU A 25 -11.42 -0.47 3.24
N GLY A 26 -11.49 0.41 2.24
CA GLY A 26 -10.71 1.64 2.19
C GLY A 26 -10.93 2.53 3.41
N ARG A 27 -12.19 2.77 3.81
CA ARG A 27 -12.47 3.56 5.02
C ARG A 27 -11.85 2.94 6.27
N LEU A 28 -11.97 1.62 6.44
CA LEU A 28 -11.38 0.92 7.58
C LEU A 28 -9.85 0.90 7.54
N THR A 29 -9.23 0.76 6.37
CA THR A 29 -7.77 0.85 6.21
C THR A 29 -7.29 2.26 6.54
N ALA A 30 -8.00 3.30 6.12
CA ALA A 30 -7.70 4.68 6.49
C ALA A 30 -7.83 4.91 8.00
N ASP A 31 -8.90 4.41 8.62
CA ASP A 31 -9.10 4.51 10.06
C ASP A 31 -8.01 3.78 10.84
N TRP A 32 -7.51 2.64 10.34
CA TRP A 32 -6.35 1.96 10.93
C TRP A 32 -5.05 2.77 10.78
N LEU A 33 -4.76 3.30 9.60
CA LEU A 33 -3.57 4.13 9.35
C LEU A 33 -3.51 5.35 10.30
N GLU A 34 -4.67 5.93 10.60
CA GLU A 34 -4.80 7.09 11.49
C GLU A 34 -4.95 6.72 12.98
N GLY A 35 -4.88 5.44 13.33
CA GLY A 35 -4.95 4.95 14.71
C GLY A 35 -6.37 4.83 15.30
N GLY A 36 -7.42 5.01 14.49
CA GLY A 36 -8.82 4.78 14.86
C GLY A 36 -9.20 3.29 14.97
N LEU A 37 -8.38 2.39 14.42
CA LEU A 37 -8.39 0.94 14.66
C LEU A 37 -7.01 0.50 15.12
N ALA A 38 -6.96 -0.37 16.13
CA ALA A 38 -5.69 -0.88 16.64
C ALA A 38 -5.07 -1.96 15.73
N HIS A 39 -5.88 -2.64 14.91
CA HIS A 39 -5.45 -3.77 14.09
C HIS A 39 -6.02 -3.73 12.69
N HIS A 40 -5.18 -4.07 11.70
CA HIS A 40 -5.58 -4.36 10.33
C HIS A 40 -5.68 -5.86 10.11
N LEU A 41 -6.50 -6.31 9.14
CA LEU A 41 -6.64 -7.75 8.85
C LEU A 41 -5.44 -8.32 8.06
N GLY A 42 -4.70 -7.47 7.35
CA GLY A 42 -3.55 -7.84 6.53
C GLY A 42 -2.19 -7.59 7.16
N TYR A 43 -2.13 -6.95 8.34
CA TYR A 43 -0.87 -6.63 9.02
C TYR A 43 -0.87 -7.20 10.44
N PRO A 44 0.20 -7.88 10.88
CA PRO A 44 0.29 -8.40 12.24
C PRO A 44 0.42 -7.29 13.28
N ASP A 45 1.07 -6.17 12.90
CA ASP A 45 1.35 -5.02 13.74
C ASP A 45 0.79 -3.73 13.11
N GLY A 46 1.16 -2.56 13.67
CA GLY A 46 0.88 -1.26 13.07
C GLY A 46 1.68 -1.02 11.78
N PRO A 47 1.44 0.12 11.10
CA PRO A 47 2.27 0.53 9.97
C PRO A 47 3.74 0.62 10.38
N ASP A 48 4.65 0.26 9.48
CA ASP A 48 6.08 0.42 9.74
C ASP A 48 6.43 1.89 10.02
N PRO A 49 7.48 2.19 10.81
CA PRO A 49 7.87 3.56 11.13
C PRO A 49 8.07 4.46 9.89
N GLU A 50 8.57 3.89 8.79
CA GLU A 50 8.75 4.60 7.52
C GLU A 50 7.43 5.07 6.88
N THR A 51 6.30 4.47 7.26
CA THR A 51 4.96 4.81 6.76
C THR A 51 4.38 6.03 7.48
N ALA A 52 4.88 6.38 8.67
CA ALA A 52 4.37 7.49 9.48
C ALA A 52 4.18 8.83 8.68
N PRO A 53 5.16 9.32 7.90
CA PRO A 53 4.97 10.54 7.10
C PRO A 53 3.97 10.36 5.94
N LEU A 54 3.69 9.12 5.51
CA LEU A 54 2.78 8.81 4.41
C LEU A 54 1.34 8.60 4.86
N VAL A 55 1.08 8.40 6.16
CA VAL A 55 -0.26 8.13 6.71
C VAL A 55 -1.34 9.08 6.17
N PRO A 56 -1.17 10.42 6.16
CA PRO A 56 -2.23 11.31 5.69
C PRO A 56 -2.59 11.11 4.21
N VAL A 57 -1.59 10.88 3.35
CA VAL A 57 -1.83 10.69 1.92
C VAL A 57 -2.40 9.30 1.62
N LEU A 58 -1.92 8.26 2.33
CA LEU A 58 -2.42 6.89 2.19
C LEU A 58 -3.87 6.79 2.68
N ALA A 59 -4.20 7.38 3.83
CA ALA A 59 -5.57 7.43 4.34
C ALA A 59 -6.51 8.13 3.36
N ARG A 60 -6.05 9.22 2.72
CA ARG A 60 -6.80 9.91 1.66
C ARG A 60 -7.01 9.01 0.43
N LEU A 61 -6.00 8.31 -0.06
CA LEU A 61 -6.13 7.39 -1.20
C LEU A 61 -7.15 6.28 -0.91
N ASN A 62 -7.08 5.68 0.28
CA ASN A 62 -8.01 4.65 0.72
C ASN A 62 -9.46 5.16 0.76
N ARG A 63 -9.69 6.38 1.28
CA ARG A 63 -11.03 7.00 1.29
C ARG A 63 -11.54 7.39 -0.09
N LEU A 64 -10.64 7.60 -1.06
CA LEU A 64 -10.99 7.90 -2.45
C LEU A 64 -11.28 6.63 -3.28
N GLY A 65 -11.10 5.43 -2.71
CA GLY A 65 -11.41 4.16 -3.39
C GLY A 65 -10.20 3.44 -3.99
N LEU A 66 -8.97 3.85 -3.64
CA LEU A 66 -7.76 3.06 -3.87
C LEU A 66 -7.33 2.41 -2.56
N VAL A 67 -7.73 1.16 -2.33
CA VAL A 67 -7.43 0.40 -1.12
C VAL A 67 -5.99 -0.08 -1.16
N THR A 68 -5.12 0.55 -0.37
CA THR A 68 -3.68 0.29 -0.40
C THR A 68 -3.35 -1.01 0.32
N VAL A 69 -2.50 -1.85 -0.27
CA VAL A 69 -2.02 -3.12 0.31
C VAL A 69 -0.52 -3.17 0.53
N SER A 70 0.22 -2.22 -0.06
CA SER A 70 1.63 -2.00 0.20
C SER A 70 1.99 -0.57 -0.19
N SER A 71 2.96 0.00 0.49
CA SER A 71 3.56 1.28 0.15
C SER A 71 4.97 1.35 0.71
N GLN A 72 5.81 2.15 0.08
CA GLN A 72 7.12 2.51 0.62
C GLN A 72 7.48 3.95 0.22
N PRO A 73 8.18 4.70 1.08
CA PRO A 73 8.73 6.00 0.71
C PRO A 73 9.83 5.86 -0.34
N GLY A 74 10.19 6.98 -0.98
CA GLY A 74 11.37 7.04 -1.85
C GLY A 74 12.58 7.53 -1.09
N HIS A 75 13.74 6.91 -1.33
CA HIS A 75 15.02 7.30 -0.75
C HIS A 75 16.07 7.43 -1.86
N ALA A 76 16.87 8.49 -1.76
CA ALA A 76 18.12 8.60 -2.51
C ALA A 76 19.05 7.44 -2.10
N PRO A 77 20.08 7.12 -2.92
CA PRO A 77 21.02 6.05 -2.59
C PRO A 77 21.61 6.22 -1.18
N GLU A 78 21.37 5.25 -0.30
CA GLU A 78 21.81 5.27 1.10
C GLU A 78 22.32 3.89 1.55
N ALA A 79 23.12 3.88 2.62
CA ALA A 79 23.67 2.64 3.15
C ALA A 79 22.58 1.82 3.84
N GLY A 80 22.40 0.57 3.39
CA GLY A 80 21.54 -0.41 4.02
C GLY A 80 22.18 -1.05 5.25
N TRP A 81 21.40 -1.89 5.92
CA TRP A 81 21.80 -2.59 7.15
C TRP A 81 23.01 -3.53 6.97
N ASP A 82 23.28 -3.97 5.73
CA ASP A 82 24.38 -4.84 5.33
C ASP A 82 25.63 -4.07 4.85
N GLY A 83 25.59 -2.73 4.87
CA GLY A 83 26.64 -1.84 4.38
C GLY A 83 26.66 -1.64 2.86
N ALA A 84 25.77 -2.29 2.10
CA ALA A 84 25.61 -2.01 0.67
C ALA A 84 24.75 -0.74 0.46
N VAL A 85 24.93 -0.07 -0.68
CA VAL A 85 24.12 1.12 -1.02
C VAL A 85 22.86 0.67 -1.75
N TYR A 86 21.69 1.13 -1.31
CA TYR A 86 20.40 0.88 -1.94
C TYR A 86 19.73 2.18 -2.36
N ALA A 87 19.04 2.16 -3.49
CA ALA A 87 18.14 3.22 -3.93
C ALA A 87 16.70 2.70 -3.90
N GLN A 88 15.77 3.55 -3.46
CA GLN A 88 14.36 3.20 -3.31
C GLN A 88 13.46 4.20 -4.03
N ARG A 89 12.59 3.70 -4.89
CA ARG A 89 11.52 4.47 -5.52
C ARG A 89 10.32 4.50 -4.57
N ALA A 90 9.69 5.66 -4.44
CA ALA A 90 8.39 5.74 -3.81
C ALA A 90 7.40 4.88 -4.60
N ALA A 91 6.65 4.02 -3.92
CA ALA A 91 5.69 3.13 -4.54
C ALA A 91 4.47 2.93 -3.65
N VAL A 92 3.33 2.69 -4.29
CA VAL A 92 2.08 2.30 -3.64
C VAL A 92 1.38 1.28 -4.53
N ASP A 93 0.85 0.23 -3.92
CA ASP A 93 0.07 -0.81 -4.58
C ASP A 93 -1.30 -0.94 -3.89
N GLY A 94 -2.32 -1.28 -4.66
CA GLY A 94 -3.69 -1.31 -4.16
C GLY A 94 -4.73 -1.75 -5.17
N TRP A 95 -5.95 -1.90 -4.66
CA TRP A 95 -7.11 -2.31 -5.42
C TRP A 95 -8.06 -1.14 -5.61
N THR A 96 -8.68 -1.06 -6.79
CA THR A 96 -9.81 -0.15 -7.02
C THR A 96 -10.84 -0.79 -7.94
N THR A 97 -12.11 -0.53 -7.66
CA THR A 97 -13.23 -0.82 -8.56
C THR A 97 -13.70 0.43 -9.31
N ASP A 98 -13.19 1.61 -8.95
CA ASP A 98 -13.56 2.88 -9.56
C ASP A 98 -12.76 3.10 -10.86
N ARG A 99 -13.46 2.99 -11.98
CA ARG A 99 -12.88 3.20 -13.32
C ARG A 99 -12.50 4.65 -13.58
N ALA A 100 -13.21 5.62 -12.98
CA ALA A 100 -12.88 7.03 -13.14
C ALA A 100 -11.60 7.36 -12.36
N LEU A 101 -11.46 6.85 -11.14
CA LEU A 101 -10.22 6.96 -10.35
C LEU A 101 -9.04 6.31 -11.08
N LEU A 102 -9.19 5.06 -11.56
CA LEU A 102 -8.15 4.38 -12.33
C LEU A 102 -7.74 5.19 -13.56
N GLY A 103 -8.71 5.73 -14.30
CA GLY A 103 -8.44 6.59 -15.45
C GLY A 103 -7.69 7.88 -15.07
N ALA A 104 -8.00 8.48 -13.92
CA ALA A 104 -7.27 9.63 -13.40
C ALA A 104 -5.83 9.26 -13.02
N LEU A 105 -5.61 8.15 -12.31
CA LEU A 105 -4.28 7.68 -11.93
C LEU A 105 -3.39 7.41 -13.15
N ILE A 106 -3.93 6.76 -14.19
CA ILE A 106 -3.20 6.50 -15.44
C ILE A 106 -2.77 7.80 -16.12
N ARG A 107 -3.67 8.80 -16.20
CA ARG A 107 -3.33 10.10 -16.79
C ARG A 107 -2.28 10.84 -15.98
N THR A 108 -2.47 10.94 -14.66
CA THR A 108 -1.51 11.58 -13.76
C THR A 108 -0.15 10.89 -13.84
N ALA A 109 -0.09 9.56 -13.90
CA ALA A 109 1.17 8.84 -14.02
C ALA A 109 1.90 9.20 -15.30
N ARG A 110 1.18 9.26 -16.43
CA ARG A 110 1.74 9.70 -17.72
C ARG A 110 2.24 11.15 -17.68
N ASP A 111 1.47 12.06 -17.08
CA ASP A 111 1.77 13.49 -17.07
C ASP A 111 2.95 13.85 -16.14
N HIS A 112 3.27 12.97 -15.18
CA HIS A 112 4.31 13.18 -14.18
C HIS A 112 5.47 12.17 -14.24
N ASP A 113 5.60 11.44 -15.35
CA ASP A 113 6.66 10.44 -15.56
C ASP A 113 6.74 9.38 -14.44
N LEU A 114 5.57 8.94 -13.96
CA LEU A 114 5.44 7.87 -12.99
C LEU A 114 5.15 6.54 -13.70
N HIS A 115 5.73 5.47 -13.20
CA HIS A 115 5.41 4.12 -13.66
C HIS A 115 4.09 3.66 -13.05
N ILE A 116 3.17 3.19 -13.89
CA ILE A 116 1.92 2.56 -13.44
C ILE A 116 1.78 1.20 -14.11
N ILE A 117 1.48 0.18 -13.30
CA ILE A 117 1.15 -1.16 -13.77
C ILE A 117 -0.30 -1.42 -13.38
N VAL A 118 -1.09 -1.86 -14.35
CA VAL A 118 -2.51 -2.17 -14.14
C VAL A 118 -2.72 -3.65 -14.38
N HIS A 119 -3.37 -4.31 -13.43
CA HIS A 119 -3.75 -5.72 -13.53
C HIS A 119 -5.28 -5.85 -13.58
N PRO A 120 -5.88 -5.91 -14.79
CA PRO A 120 -7.31 -6.07 -14.93
C PRO A 120 -7.77 -7.46 -14.45
N PRO A 121 -9.00 -7.57 -13.92
CA PRO A 121 -9.54 -8.86 -13.51
C PRO A 121 -9.65 -9.81 -14.72
N GLY A 122 -9.29 -11.08 -14.51
CA GLY A 122 -9.43 -12.14 -15.52
C GLY A 122 -8.35 -12.16 -16.60
N LEU A 123 -7.38 -11.25 -16.56
CA LEU A 123 -6.22 -11.28 -17.44
C LEU A 123 -5.00 -11.88 -16.73
N PRO A 124 -4.08 -12.53 -17.46
CA PRO A 124 -2.79 -12.91 -16.91
C PRO A 124 -2.09 -11.68 -16.32
N VAL A 125 -1.59 -11.83 -15.11
CA VAL A 125 -0.76 -10.81 -14.45
C VAL A 125 0.56 -10.75 -15.19
N ASP A 126 0.92 -9.58 -15.73
CA ASP A 126 2.29 -9.33 -16.18
C ASP A 126 3.24 -9.51 -15.00
N ARG A 127 4.18 -10.45 -15.13
CA ARG A 127 5.16 -10.79 -14.09
C ARG A 127 6.45 -9.98 -14.23
N GLY A 128 6.47 -8.97 -15.10
CA GLY A 128 7.55 -8.00 -15.17
C GLY A 128 7.84 -7.44 -13.77
N ARG A 129 9.06 -7.68 -13.27
CA ARG A 129 9.49 -7.10 -12.01
C ARG A 129 9.76 -5.63 -12.26
N VAL A 130 9.00 -4.74 -11.62
CA VAL A 130 9.40 -3.33 -11.51
C VAL A 130 10.17 -3.19 -10.20
N PRO A 131 11.51 -3.07 -10.26
CA PRO A 131 12.29 -2.88 -9.06
C PRO A 131 11.95 -1.54 -8.42
N VAL A 132 11.42 -1.60 -7.21
CA VAL A 132 11.16 -0.40 -6.39
C VAL A 132 12.23 -0.18 -5.33
N THR A 133 13.03 -1.21 -5.03
CA THR A 133 14.26 -1.11 -4.21
C THR A 133 15.35 -1.91 -4.89
N CYS A 134 16.52 -1.31 -5.10
CA CYS A 134 17.65 -1.93 -5.78
C CYS A 134 18.97 -1.54 -5.14
N ARG A 135 19.92 -2.46 -5.19
CA ARG A 135 21.31 -2.16 -4.88
C ARG A 135 21.85 -1.20 -5.93
N TRP A 136 22.50 -0.12 -5.51
CA TRP A 136 22.89 1.00 -6.37
C TRP A 136 23.92 0.62 -7.43
N ASP A 137 24.80 -0.32 -7.12
CA ASP A 137 25.76 -0.89 -8.09
C ASP A 137 25.07 -1.70 -9.20
N ALA A 138 23.83 -2.17 -9.00
CA ALA A 138 23.01 -2.78 -10.04
C ALA A 138 22.24 -1.76 -10.91
N VAL A 139 22.32 -0.46 -10.57
CA VAL A 139 21.64 0.64 -11.30
C VAL A 139 22.63 1.46 -12.13
N THR A 140 23.93 1.41 -11.80
CA THR A 140 25.00 2.20 -12.43
C THR A 140 26.00 1.40 -13.27
N GLY A 141 25.85 0.07 -13.34
CA GLY A 141 26.56 -0.81 -14.29
C GLY A 141 25.74 -1.11 -15.54
#